data_AF-A0A9P6YRG5-F1
#
_entry.id   AF-A0A9P6YRG5-F1
#
_cell.length_a   1.000
_cell.length_b   1.000
_cell.length_c   1.000
_cell.angle_alpha   90.00
_cell.angle_beta   90.00
_cell.angle_gamma   90.00
#
_symmetry.space_group_name_H-M   'P 1'
#
loop_
_entity.id
_entity.type
_entity.pdbx_description
1 polymer ?
#
loop_
_entity_poly.entity_id
_entity_poly.type
_entity_poly.pdbx_seq_one_letter_code
_entity_poly.pdbx_strand_id
1 'polypeptide(L)'
;MSAEVLYNKSLRSFLLKKHSLAASGCVKAIALLSKDYNNSEVENLKLNVWMLYLNVVSTIIGNPKSTQAHYAKLLGTNSSQLQPNDVCSFVWRKLKESYSTAENIDIRIMSTLLTMTANLEQFAVAKDITEEWFTCLSDAVLDNISQQIKQEHNYLVCAYIEIVELYVTRILPGLNEFETAEAFIDYNTILTESKLLALKEAVRNYKKSIEQREKEEKDRLLMQQKEIVKEEEVKKVKEEEEVEIKEETQLIRTVQVEKDIIPNYTSVQNSKRDKQMNRLMLIKNWINQIAIKGTASYATILIIAFLLVSLLNGQRRRISIVLQSLFTKFFQTIKMGTTVTYM
;
A
#
# COMPACT_ATOMS: atom_id res chain seq x y z
N MET A 1 -41.83 -6.45 -6.40
CA MET A 1 -40.87 -6.95 -7.41
C MET A 1 -40.18 -8.16 -6.79
N SER A 2 -40.20 -9.33 -7.44
CA SER A 2 -39.62 -10.56 -6.87
C SER A 2 -38.10 -10.50 -6.83
N ALA A 3 -37.49 -11.31 -5.96
CA ALA A 3 -36.03 -11.41 -5.84
C ALA A 3 -35.37 -11.85 -7.15
N GLU A 4 -36.01 -12.77 -7.89
CA GLU A 4 -35.52 -13.26 -9.18
C GLU A 4 -35.47 -12.16 -10.26
N VAL A 5 -36.51 -11.32 -10.33
CA VAL A 5 -36.53 -10.18 -11.26
C VAL A 5 -35.43 -9.18 -10.92
N LEU A 6 -35.18 -8.95 -9.61
CA LEU A 6 -34.08 -8.10 -9.15
C LEU A 6 -32.71 -8.70 -9.49
N TYR A 7 -32.52 -10.00 -9.30
CA TYR A 7 -31.31 -10.71 -9.68
C TYR A 7 -31.03 -10.56 -11.18
N ASN A 8 -31.99 -10.89 -12.05
CA ASN A 8 -31.85 -10.80 -13.50
C ASN A 8 -31.55 -9.37 -13.97
N LYS A 9 -32.20 -8.36 -13.36
CA LYS A 9 -31.92 -6.95 -13.65
C LYS A 9 -30.53 -6.53 -13.18
N SER A 10 -30.07 -7.04 -12.04
CA SER A 10 -28.74 -6.77 -11.50
C SER A 10 -27.65 -7.40 -12.36
N LEU A 11 -27.86 -8.65 -12.80
CA LEU A 11 -26.96 -9.35 -13.71
C LEU A 11 -26.80 -8.60 -15.03
N ARG A 12 -27.91 -8.20 -15.66
CA ARG A 12 -27.87 -7.36 -16.87
C ARG A 12 -27.12 -6.05 -16.63
N SER A 13 -27.35 -5.41 -15.48
CA SER A 13 -26.66 -4.16 -15.12
C SER A 13 -25.16 -4.37 -14.94
N PHE A 14 -24.75 -5.50 -14.36
CA PHE A 14 -23.35 -5.87 -14.19
C PHE A 14 -22.66 -6.09 -15.54
N LEU A 15 -23.29 -6.85 -16.44
CA LEU A 15 -22.79 -7.10 -17.80
C LEU A 15 -22.65 -5.79 -18.61
N LEU A 16 -23.54 -4.83 -18.39
CA LEU A 16 -23.48 -3.49 -18.99
C LEU A 16 -22.50 -2.54 -18.28
N LYS A 17 -21.64 -3.04 -17.38
CA LYS A 17 -20.66 -2.26 -16.58
C LYS A 17 -21.29 -1.17 -15.70
N LYS A 18 -22.59 -1.28 -15.40
CA LYS A 18 -23.32 -0.38 -14.49
C LYS A 18 -23.23 -0.91 -13.06
N HIS A 19 -22.01 -1.04 -12.54
CA HIS A 19 -21.72 -1.75 -11.29
C HIS A 19 -22.47 -1.21 -10.06
N SER A 20 -22.68 0.11 -9.95
CA SER A 20 -23.46 0.68 -8.84
C SER A 20 -24.94 0.32 -8.87
N LEU A 21 -25.52 0.20 -10.07
CA LEU A 21 -26.91 -0.23 -10.25
C LEU A 21 -27.05 -1.72 -9.94
N ALA A 22 -26.08 -2.53 -10.39
CA ALA A 22 -26.00 -3.94 -10.08
C ALA A 22 -25.89 -4.18 -8.56
N ALA A 23 -25.02 -3.44 -7.86
CA ALA A 23 -24.86 -3.54 -6.41
C ALA A 23 -26.17 -3.26 -5.67
N SER A 24 -26.84 -2.14 -6.00
CA SER A 24 -28.12 -1.77 -5.38
C SER A 24 -29.21 -2.83 -5.62
N GLY A 25 -29.27 -3.39 -6.82
CA GLY A 25 -30.21 -4.46 -7.15
C GLY A 25 -29.93 -5.76 -6.37
N CYS A 26 -28.65 -6.13 -6.22
CA CYS A 26 -28.26 -7.29 -5.40
C CYS A 26 -28.63 -7.08 -3.93
N VAL A 27 -28.34 -5.92 -3.35
CA VAL A 27 -28.69 -5.60 -1.95
C VAL A 27 -30.21 -5.71 -1.72
N LYS A 28 -31.02 -5.24 -2.68
CA LYS A 28 -32.49 -5.37 -2.62
C LYS A 28 -32.95 -6.82 -2.74
N ALA A 29 -32.30 -7.61 -3.61
CA ALA A 29 -32.62 -9.03 -3.75
C ALA A 29 -32.28 -9.81 -2.46
N ILE A 30 -31.11 -9.57 -1.86
CA ILE A 30 -30.69 -10.18 -0.58
C ILE A 30 -31.72 -9.89 0.52
N ALA A 31 -32.17 -8.64 0.63
CA ALA A 31 -33.15 -8.25 1.65
C ALA A 31 -34.56 -8.88 1.47
N LEU A 32 -34.89 -9.37 0.28
CA LEU A 32 -36.11 -10.12 0.04
C LEU A 32 -35.92 -11.62 0.34
N LEU A 33 -34.75 -12.16 0.02
CA LEU A 33 -34.40 -13.58 0.22
C LEU A 33 -34.12 -13.93 1.69
N SER A 34 -33.88 -12.94 2.55
CA SER A 34 -33.70 -13.16 3.99
C SER A 34 -35.01 -13.51 4.73
N LYS A 35 -36.16 -13.56 4.04
CA LYS A 35 -37.47 -13.79 4.63
C LYS A 35 -38.04 -15.21 4.42
N ASP A 36 -37.51 -15.98 3.47
CA ASP A 36 -38.03 -17.30 3.09
C ASP A 36 -36.92 -18.37 3.17
N TYR A 37 -36.97 -19.23 4.19
CA TYR A 37 -35.85 -20.10 4.57
C TYR A 37 -35.89 -21.55 4.05
N ASN A 38 -37.02 -22.04 3.51
CA ASN A 38 -37.24 -23.49 3.37
C ASN A 38 -37.47 -24.00 1.94
N ASN A 39 -37.02 -23.28 0.90
CA ASN A 39 -37.16 -23.74 -0.49
C ASN A 39 -35.77 -23.83 -1.17
N SER A 40 -35.42 -25.01 -1.68
CA SER A 40 -34.15 -25.26 -2.37
C SER A 40 -33.93 -24.34 -3.59
N GLU A 41 -35.00 -23.93 -4.28
CA GLU A 41 -34.89 -22.94 -5.37
C GLU A 41 -34.50 -21.55 -4.84
N VAL A 42 -34.99 -21.19 -3.66
CA VAL A 42 -34.69 -19.91 -3.00
C VAL A 42 -33.25 -19.91 -2.47
N GLU A 43 -32.74 -21.03 -1.98
CA GLU A 43 -31.34 -21.19 -1.58
C GLU A 43 -30.38 -21.03 -2.76
N ASN A 44 -30.67 -21.69 -3.89
CA ASN A 44 -29.87 -21.55 -5.11
C ASN A 44 -29.90 -20.10 -5.64
N LEU A 45 -31.06 -19.44 -5.60
CA LEU A 45 -31.15 -18.03 -5.98
C LEU A 45 -30.36 -17.14 -5.01
N LYS A 46 -30.39 -17.42 -3.70
CA LYS A 46 -29.63 -16.70 -2.67
C LYS A 46 -28.13 -16.85 -2.88
N LEU A 47 -27.65 -18.05 -3.21
CA LEU A 47 -26.28 -18.31 -3.62
C LEU A 47 -25.88 -17.43 -4.81
N ASN A 48 -26.65 -17.48 -5.90
CA ASN A 48 -26.37 -16.74 -7.13
C ASN A 48 -26.33 -15.22 -6.91
N VAL A 49 -27.26 -14.69 -6.09
CA VAL A 49 -27.29 -13.28 -5.74
C VAL A 49 -26.06 -12.87 -4.95
N TRP A 50 -25.63 -13.68 -3.97
CA TRP A 50 -24.42 -13.41 -3.19
C TRP A 50 -23.15 -13.50 -4.03
N MET A 51 -23.02 -14.51 -4.89
CA MET A 51 -21.90 -14.63 -5.82
C MET A 51 -21.79 -13.42 -6.75
N LEU A 52 -22.92 -12.97 -7.33
CA LEU A 52 -22.95 -11.75 -8.14
C LEU A 52 -22.56 -10.52 -7.32
N TYR A 53 -23.07 -10.40 -6.09
CA TYR A 53 -22.74 -9.29 -5.21
C TYR A 53 -21.25 -9.23 -4.90
N LEU A 54 -20.61 -10.33 -4.52
CA LEU A 54 -19.16 -10.41 -4.27
C LEU A 54 -18.35 -10.01 -5.51
N ASN A 55 -18.74 -10.47 -6.71
CA ASN A 55 -18.08 -10.07 -7.95
C ASN A 55 -18.21 -8.57 -8.24
N VAL A 56 -19.39 -7.98 -7.97
CA VAL A 56 -19.62 -6.54 -8.09
C VAL A 56 -18.75 -5.77 -7.08
N VAL A 57 -18.68 -6.24 -5.83
CA VAL A 57 -17.83 -5.68 -4.77
C VAL A 57 -16.38 -5.66 -5.19
N SER A 58 -15.84 -6.83 -5.59
CA SER A 58 -14.47 -6.98 -6.09
C SER A 58 -14.15 -5.98 -7.21
N THR A 59 -15.06 -5.86 -8.19
CA THR A 59 -14.87 -4.94 -9.33
C THR A 59 -14.88 -3.47 -8.92
N ILE A 60 -15.74 -3.08 -7.98
CA ILE A 60 -15.86 -1.69 -7.52
C ILE A 60 -14.66 -1.30 -6.64
N ILE A 61 -14.20 -2.17 -5.75
CA ILE A 61 -13.07 -1.85 -4.85
C ILE A 61 -11.75 -1.91 -5.61
N GLY A 62 -11.56 -2.92 -6.48
CA GLY A 62 -10.36 -3.07 -7.28
C GLY A 62 -10.15 -1.98 -8.34
N ASN A 63 -11.14 -1.11 -8.57
CA ASN A 63 -11.02 0.00 -9.50
C ASN A 63 -10.45 1.25 -8.79
N PRO A 64 -9.26 1.75 -9.18
CA PRO A 64 -8.65 2.94 -8.55
C PRO A 64 -9.45 4.23 -8.78
N LYS A 65 -10.42 4.24 -9.71
CA LYS A 65 -11.33 5.37 -9.96
C LYS A 65 -12.60 5.31 -9.09
N SER A 66 -12.71 4.32 -8.22
CA SER A 66 -13.86 4.19 -7.34
C SER A 66 -13.92 5.33 -6.33
N THR A 67 -15.13 5.73 -5.97
CA THR A 67 -15.42 6.89 -5.12
C THR A 67 -16.18 6.43 -3.90
N GLN A 68 -16.17 7.23 -2.83
CA GLN A 68 -16.94 6.94 -1.62
C GLN A 68 -18.44 6.75 -1.90
N ALA A 69 -18.99 7.45 -2.91
CA ALA A 69 -20.37 7.25 -3.34
C ALA A 69 -20.63 5.85 -3.93
N HIS A 70 -19.62 5.21 -4.54
CA HIS A 70 -19.71 3.82 -4.99
C HIS A 70 -19.72 2.86 -3.80
N TYR A 71 -18.92 3.10 -2.76
CA TYR A 71 -18.90 2.29 -1.53
C TYR A 71 -20.20 2.42 -0.72
N ALA A 72 -20.74 3.64 -0.59
CA ALA A 72 -22.04 3.88 0.05
C ALA A 72 -23.17 3.06 -0.61
N LYS A 73 -23.24 3.10 -1.95
CA LYS A 73 -24.23 2.31 -2.72
C LYS A 73 -24.02 0.81 -2.61
N LEU A 74 -22.77 0.36 -2.52
CA LEU A 74 -22.41 -1.04 -2.34
C LEU A 74 -22.97 -1.59 -1.03
N LEU A 75 -22.86 -0.81 0.04
CA LEU A 75 -23.20 -1.22 1.40
C LEU A 75 -24.68 -0.98 1.72
N GLY A 76 -25.35 -0.16 0.92
CA GLY A 76 -26.72 0.27 1.16
C GLY A 76 -26.81 1.27 2.31
N THR A 77 -25.73 2.02 2.55
CA THR A 77 -25.62 3.00 3.63
C THR A 77 -25.31 4.37 3.07
N ASN A 78 -25.74 5.44 3.77
CA ASN A 78 -25.39 6.82 3.42
C ASN A 78 -24.13 7.31 4.16
N SER A 79 -23.32 6.39 4.71
CA SER A 79 -22.21 6.76 5.60
C SER A 79 -21.04 7.33 4.81
N SER A 80 -20.59 8.53 5.19
CA SER A 80 -19.45 9.27 4.64
C SER A 80 -18.09 8.80 5.16
N GLN A 81 -18.04 7.74 5.99
CA GLN A 81 -16.83 7.33 6.73
C GLN A 81 -16.26 5.97 6.33
N LEU A 82 -16.75 5.34 5.26
CA LEU A 82 -16.28 4.02 4.86
C LEU A 82 -14.92 4.08 4.17
N GLN A 83 -13.89 3.54 4.84
CA GLN A 83 -12.62 3.26 4.19
C GLN A 83 -12.76 2.00 3.32
N PRO A 84 -12.01 1.88 2.21
CA PRO A 84 -11.98 0.65 1.40
C PRO A 84 -11.68 -0.60 2.23
N ASN A 85 -10.87 -0.45 3.29
CA ASN A 85 -10.47 -1.52 4.21
C ASN A 85 -11.62 -2.07 5.07
N ASP A 86 -12.69 -1.29 5.28
CA ASP A 86 -13.82 -1.71 6.11
C ASP A 86 -14.89 -2.45 5.30
N VAL A 87 -14.77 -2.43 3.97
CA VAL A 87 -15.80 -2.95 3.07
C VAL A 87 -15.91 -4.47 3.16
N CYS A 88 -14.79 -5.20 3.18
CA CYS A 88 -14.81 -6.66 3.29
C CYS A 88 -15.36 -7.12 4.66
N SER A 89 -14.96 -6.45 5.75
CA SER A 89 -15.49 -6.72 7.10
C SER A 89 -17.00 -6.46 7.18
N PHE A 90 -17.50 -5.41 6.52
CA PHE A 90 -18.94 -5.16 6.44
C PHE A 90 -19.66 -6.23 5.62
N VAL A 91 -19.10 -6.62 4.46
CA VAL A 91 -19.68 -7.68 3.62
C VAL A 91 -19.78 -8.98 4.41
N TRP A 92 -18.74 -9.34 5.17
CA TRP A 92 -18.76 -10.48 6.07
C TRP A 92 -19.88 -10.41 7.11
N ARG A 93 -20.01 -9.27 7.80
CA ARG A 93 -21.09 -9.07 8.79
C ARG A 93 -22.48 -9.25 8.17
N LYS A 94 -22.70 -8.66 7.00
CA LYS A 94 -23.96 -8.76 6.27
C LYS A 94 -24.25 -10.18 5.78
N LEU A 95 -23.20 -10.93 5.42
CA LEU A 95 -23.33 -12.32 5.04
C LEU A 95 -23.78 -13.17 6.24
N LYS A 96 -23.15 -13.00 7.41
CA LYS A 96 -23.56 -13.65 8.65
C LYS A 96 -25.02 -13.33 9.02
N GLU A 97 -25.41 -12.07 8.96
CA GLU A 97 -26.80 -11.65 9.18
C GLU A 97 -27.78 -12.34 8.21
N SER A 98 -27.36 -12.57 6.96
CA SER A 98 -28.20 -13.22 5.95
C SER A 98 -28.34 -14.73 6.13
N TYR A 99 -27.41 -15.41 6.81
CA TYR A 99 -27.41 -16.87 7.01
C TYR A 99 -27.59 -17.27 8.48
N SER A 100 -27.81 -16.30 9.38
CA SER A 100 -27.95 -16.42 10.83
C SER A 100 -26.67 -16.88 11.55
N THR A 101 -25.96 -17.88 11.03
CA THR A 101 -24.68 -18.38 11.57
C THR A 101 -23.64 -18.50 10.45
N ALA A 102 -22.36 -18.49 10.80
CA ALA A 102 -21.27 -18.66 9.84
C ALA A 102 -21.19 -20.09 9.28
N GLU A 103 -21.65 -21.09 10.04
CA GLU A 103 -21.71 -22.50 9.61
C GLU A 103 -22.68 -22.71 8.42
N ASN A 104 -23.79 -21.97 8.41
CA ASN A 104 -24.83 -22.08 7.38
C ASN A 104 -24.44 -21.41 6.05
N ILE A 105 -23.29 -20.73 5.99
CA ILE A 105 -22.82 -20.07 4.79
C ILE A 105 -22.29 -21.13 3.84
N ASP A 106 -22.82 -21.15 2.61
CA ASP A 106 -22.33 -22.05 1.57
C ASP A 106 -20.83 -21.86 1.34
N ILE A 107 -20.08 -22.96 1.37
CA ILE A 107 -18.62 -22.97 1.26
C ILE A 107 -18.09 -22.31 -0.02
N ARG A 108 -18.90 -22.28 -1.11
CA ARG A 108 -18.54 -21.61 -2.37
C ARG A 108 -18.56 -20.09 -2.21
N ILE A 109 -19.52 -19.57 -1.44
CA ILE A 109 -19.56 -18.14 -1.11
C ILE A 109 -18.34 -17.80 -0.25
N MET A 110 -17.99 -18.69 0.69
CA MET A 110 -16.82 -18.51 1.55
C MET A 110 -15.51 -18.48 0.76
N SER A 111 -15.26 -19.46 -0.12
CA SER A 111 -14.09 -19.49 -1.02
C SER A 111 -14.02 -18.21 -1.87
N THR A 112 -15.16 -17.76 -2.41
CA THR A 112 -15.23 -16.53 -3.23
C THR A 112 -14.95 -15.27 -2.41
N LEU A 113 -15.50 -15.17 -1.20
CA LEU A 113 -15.29 -14.03 -0.30
C LEU A 113 -13.81 -13.92 0.09
N LEU A 114 -13.17 -15.02 0.46
CA LEU A 114 -11.76 -15.03 0.83
C LEU A 114 -10.88 -14.70 -0.38
N THR A 115 -11.17 -15.28 -1.54
CA THR A 115 -10.44 -14.99 -2.78
C THR A 115 -10.53 -13.51 -3.14
N MET A 116 -11.72 -12.92 -3.04
CA MET A 116 -11.92 -11.49 -3.23
C MET A 116 -11.09 -10.68 -2.22
N THR A 117 -11.18 -11.00 -0.93
CA THR A 117 -10.51 -10.24 0.14
C THR A 117 -8.98 -10.30 0.00
N ALA A 118 -8.44 -11.47 -0.35
CA ALA A 118 -7.01 -11.67 -0.61
C ALA A 118 -6.53 -11.00 -1.92
N ASN A 119 -7.40 -10.84 -2.92
CA ASN A 119 -7.11 -10.08 -4.14
C ASN A 119 -7.11 -8.56 -3.91
N LEU A 120 -7.85 -8.09 -2.91
CA LEU A 120 -7.86 -6.69 -2.49
C LEU A 120 -6.75 -6.37 -1.47
N GLU A 121 -5.83 -7.31 -1.22
CA GLU A 121 -4.71 -7.19 -0.28
C GLU A 121 -5.13 -6.90 1.17
N GLN A 122 -6.38 -7.24 1.54
CA GLN A 122 -6.91 -7.07 2.90
C GLN A 122 -6.64 -8.33 3.74
N PHE A 123 -5.38 -8.74 3.84
CA PHE A 123 -4.99 -10.01 4.44
C PHE A 123 -5.40 -10.15 5.91
N ALA A 124 -5.35 -9.06 6.70
CA ALA A 124 -5.79 -9.09 8.10
C ALA A 124 -7.28 -9.45 8.21
N VAL A 125 -8.12 -8.80 7.39
CA VAL A 125 -9.57 -9.10 7.35
C VAL A 125 -9.81 -10.51 6.84
N ALA A 126 -9.06 -10.96 5.83
CA ALA A 126 -9.17 -12.32 5.31
C ALA A 126 -8.83 -13.38 6.37
N LYS A 127 -7.80 -13.13 7.20
CA LYS A 127 -7.43 -13.99 8.33
C LYS A 127 -8.57 -14.08 9.35
N ASP A 128 -9.06 -12.93 9.83
CA ASP A 128 -10.14 -12.89 10.82
C ASP A 128 -11.39 -13.65 10.34
N ILE A 129 -11.77 -13.45 9.07
CA ILE A 129 -12.91 -14.15 8.46
C ILE A 129 -12.66 -15.67 8.37
N THR A 130 -11.45 -16.08 7.98
CA THR A 130 -11.10 -17.50 7.81
C THR A 130 -11.07 -18.22 9.15
N GLU A 131 -10.43 -17.65 10.16
CA GLU A 131 -10.34 -18.22 11.50
C GLU A 131 -11.73 -18.30 12.15
N GLU A 132 -12.54 -17.23 12.06
CA GLU A 132 -13.93 -17.25 12.56
C GLU A 132 -14.74 -18.36 11.89
N TRP A 133 -14.62 -18.51 10.57
CA TRP A 133 -15.33 -19.57 9.85
C TRP A 133 -14.88 -20.97 10.28
N PHE A 134 -13.57 -21.23 10.39
CA PHE A 134 -13.08 -22.53 10.88
C PHE A 134 -13.58 -22.84 12.29
N THR A 135 -13.68 -21.84 13.19
CA THR A 135 -14.21 -22.05 14.54
C THR A 135 -15.71 -22.39 14.57
N CYS A 136 -16.43 -22.10 13.49
CA CYS A 136 -17.86 -22.35 13.38
C CYS A 136 -18.21 -23.66 12.67
N LEU A 137 -17.23 -24.38 12.12
CA LEU A 137 -17.48 -25.67 11.47
C LEU A 137 -17.75 -26.75 12.52
N SER A 138 -18.87 -27.47 12.39
CA SER A 138 -19.15 -28.62 13.24
C SER A 138 -18.30 -29.83 12.87
N ASP A 139 -18.00 -30.66 13.88
CA ASP A 139 -17.24 -31.91 13.69
C ASP A 139 -17.90 -32.83 12.64
N ALA A 140 -19.24 -32.83 12.56
CA ALA A 140 -19.97 -33.59 11.55
C ALA A 140 -19.65 -33.16 10.10
N VAL A 141 -19.47 -31.86 9.86
CA VAL A 141 -19.08 -31.34 8.54
C VAL A 141 -17.64 -31.71 8.24
N LEU A 142 -16.74 -31.59 9.22
CA LEU A 142 -15.32 -31.96 9.07
C LEU A 142 -15.14 -33.45 8.82
N ASP A 143 -15.90 -34.30 9.52
CA ASP A 143 -15.92 -35.75 9.32
C ASP A 143 -16.40 -36.12 7.92
N ASN A 144 -17.46 -35.46 7.43
CA ASN A 144 -17.97 -35.67 6.08
C ASN A 144 -16.91 -35.29 5.02
N ILE A 145 -16.25 -34.15 5.19
CA ILE A 145 -15.15 -33.71 4.30
C ILE A 145 -14.00 -34.71 4.34
N SER A 146 -13.60 -35.17 5.54
CA SER A 146 -12.52 -36.13 5.74
C SER A 146 -12.80 -37.48 5.05
N GLN A 147 -14.03 -38.00 5.18
CA GLN A 147 -14.44 -39.23 4.50
C GLN A 147 -14.43 -39.10 2.98
N GLN A 148 -14.77 -37.92 2.46
CA GLN A 148 -14.88 -37.64 1.03
C GLN A 148 -13.59 -37.07 0.43
N ILE A 149 -12.52 -36.86 1.21
CA ILE A 149 -11.27 -36.23 0.76
C ILE A 149 -10.62 -36.96 -0.42
N LYS A 150 -10.84 -38.28 -0.52
CA LYS A 150 -10.33 -39.14 -1.61
C LYS A 150 -11.16 -39.03 -2.89
N GLN A 151 -12.35 -38.45 -2.82
CA GLN A 151 -13.24 -38.24 -3.96
C GLN A 151 -13.00 -36.82 -4.49
N GLU A 152 -12.02 -36.68 -5.38
CA GLU A 152 -11.56 -35.40 -5.95
C GLU A 152 -12.63 -34.61 -6.74
N HIS A 153 -13.84 -35.15 -6.90
CA HIS A 153 -14.94 -34.51 -7.63
C HIS A 153 -16.03 -33.93 -6.73
N ASN A 154 -15.90 -34.04 -5.40
CA ASN A 154 -16.87 -33.46 -4.49
C ASN A 154 -16.64 -31.95 -4.34
N TYR A 155 -17.64 -31.14 -4.72
CA TYR A 155 -17.54 -29.68 -4.67
C TYR A 155 -17.27 -29.12 -3.26
N LEU A 156 -17.77 -29.76 -2.19
CA LEU A 156 -17.51 -29.36 -0.81
C LEU A 156 -16.04 -29.55 -0.45
N VAL A 157 -15.49 -30.71 -0.83
CA VAL A 157 -14.08 -31.05 -0.61
C VAL A 157 -13.18 -30.10 -1.38
N CYS A 158 -13.47 -29.85 -2.67
CA CYS A 158 -12.68 -28.92 -3.48
C CYS A 158 -12.69 -27.52 -2.88
N ALA A 159 -13.86 -26.98 -2.51
CA ALA A 159 -13.96 -25.65 -1.93
C ALA A 159 -13.27 -25.54 -0.56
N TYR A 160 -13.34 -26.58 0.27
CA TYR A 160 -12.60 -26.63 1.54
C TYR A 160 -11.08 -26.58 1.32
N ILE A 161 -10.60 -27.39 0.38
CA ILE A 161 -9.17 -27.45 0.04
C ILE A 161 -8.71 -26.10 -0.51
N GLU A 162 -9.49 -25.48 -1.39
CA GLU A 162 -9.21 -24.12 -1.90
C GLU A 162 -9.08 -23.09 -0.77
N ILE A 163 -9.96 -23.14 0.24
CA ILE A 163 -9.90 -22.23 1.39
C ILE A 163 -8.63 -22.46 2.20
N VAL A 164 -8.28 -23.72 2.50
CA VAL A 164 -7.05 -24.06 3.21
C VAL A 164 -5.81 -23.62 2.42
N GLU A 165 -5.77 -23.92 1.12
CA GLU A 165 -4.69 -23.50 0.23
C GLU A 165 -4.55 -21.99 0.22
N LEU A 166 -5.64 -21.25 0.07
CA LEU A 166 -5.64 -19.79 0.08
C LEU A 166 -5.15 -19.22 1.42
N TYR A 167 -5.58 -19.81 2.53
CA TYR A 167 -5.20 -19.38 3.86
C TYR A 167 -3.70 -19.52 4.11
N VAL A 168 -3.17 -20.71 3.84
CA VAL A 168 -1.79 -21.09 4.12
C VAL A 168 -0.80 -20.49 3.11
N THR A 169 -1.16 -20.40 1.84
CA THR A 169 -0.22 -19.97 0.78
C THR A 169 -0.28 -18.48 0.46
N ARG A 170 -1.37 -17.79 0.82
CA ARG A 170 -1.56 -16.39 0.45
C ARG A 170 -1.91 -15.47 1.62
N ILE A 171 -2.88 -15.84 2.46
CA ILE A 171 -3.33 -14.95 3.54
C ILE A 171 -2.25 -14.82 4.62
N LEU A 172 -1.82 -15.93 5.23
CA LEU A 172 -0.81 -15.91 6.29
C LEU A 172 0.56 -15.41 5.79
N PRO A 173 1.07 -15.85 4.62
CA PRO A 173 2.29 -15.29 4.05
C PRO A 173 2.17 -13.80 3.71
N GLY A 174 0.99 -13.32 3.32
CA GLY A 174 0.73 -11.89 3.11
C GLY A 174 0.83 -11.04 4.38
N LEU A 175 0.71 -11.68 5.56
CA LEU A 175 0.94 -11.06 6.88
C LEU A 175 2.33 -11.34 7.46
N ASN A 176 3.20 -12.03 6.70
CA ASN A 176 4.49 -12.55 7.16
C ASN A 176 4.38 -13.54 8.35
N GLU A 177 3.24 -14.21 8.51
CA GLU A 177 3.00 -15.19 9.57
C GLU A 177 3.28 -16.62 9.09
N PHE A 178 4.53 -16.88 8.70
CA PHE A 178 4.93 -18.18 8.13
C PHE A 178 4.87 -19.32 9.14
N GLU A 179 5.23 -19.03 10.39
CA GLU A 179 5.25 -20.00 11.48
C GLU A 179 3.83 -20.47 11.81
N THR A 180 2.85 -19.55 11.78
CA THR A 180 1.41 -19.88 11.90
C THR A 180 0.96 -20.77 10.75
N ALA A 181 1.43 -20.50 9.53
CA ALA A 181 1.08 -21.31 8.35
C ALA A 181 1.64 -22.74 8.46
N GLU A 182 2.90 -22.89 8.87
CA GLU A 182 3.51 -24.21 9.08
C GLU A 182 2.79 -24.98 10.20
N ALA A 183 2.51 -24.33 11.32
CA ALA A 183 1.76 -24.93 12.42
C ALA A 183 0.36 -25.38 11.99
N PHE A 184 -0.36 -24.54 11.22
CA PHE A 184 -1.69 -24.89 10.71
C PHE A 184 -1.64 -26.15 9.83
N ILE A 185 -0.62 -26.28 8.97
CA ILE A 185 -0.44 -27.49 8.15
C ILE A 185 -0.15 -28.70 9.04
N ASP A 186 0.70 -28.56 10.06
CA ASP A 186 1.08 -29.66 10.96
C ASP A 186 -0.10 -30.22 11.76
N TYR A 187 -1.02 -29.36 12.19
CA TYR A 187 -2.21 -29.76 12.95
C TYR A 187 -3.38 -30.20 12.07
N ASN A 188 -3.29 -30.06 10.74
CA ASN A 188 -4.39 -30.41 9.86
C ASN A 188 -4.51 -31.93 9.69
N THR A 189 -5.58 -32.51 10.23
CA THR A 189 -5.86 -33.95 10.18
C THR A 189 -6.72 -34.37 8.99
N ILE A 190 -7.23 -33.41 8.21
CA ILE A 190 -8.23 -33.64 7.17
C ILE A 190 -7.58 -33.84 5.80
N LEU A 191 -6.51 -33.09 5.50
CA LEU A 191 -5.82 -33.17 4.22
C LEU A 191 -4.94 -34.43 4.09
N THR A 192 -4.73 -34.88 2.85
CA THR A 192 -3.81 -35.97 2.55
C THR A 192 -2.35 -35.55 2.76
N GLU A 193 -1.50 -36.50 3.16
CA GLU A 193 -0.07 -36.25 3.40
C GLU A 193 0.63 -35.61 2.19
N SER A 194 0.28 -36.05 0.97
CA SER A 194 0.77 -35.47 -0.28
C SER A 194 0.48 -33.97 -0.40
N LYS A 195 -0.74 -33.53 -0.03
CA LYS A 195 -1.14 -32.12 -0.08
C LYS A 195 -0.49 -31.32 1.03
N LEU A 196 -0.38 -31.89 2.24
CA LEU A 196 0.35 -31.26 3.35
C LEU A 196 1.81 -30.98 2.97
N LEU A 197 2.50 -31.94 2.33
CA LEU A 197 3.87 -31.75 1.85
C LEU A 197 3.96 -30.66 0.77
N ALA A 198 3.07 -30.68 -0.21
CA ALA A 198 3.02 -29.65 -1.26
C ALA A 198 2.79 -28.25 -0.70
N LEU A 199 1.89 -28.11 0.30
CA LEU A 199 1.63 -26.85 0.99
C LEU A 199 2.85 -26.35 1.77
N LYS A 200 3.53 -27.23 2.50
CA LYS A 200 4.77 -26.86 3.22
C LYS A 200 5.84 -26.36 2.25
N GLU A 201 6.00 -27.04 1.12
CA GLU A 201 6.94 -26.63 0.09
C GLU A 201 6.56 -25.26 -0.50
N ALA A 202 5.29 -25.04 -0.80
CA ALA A 202 4.80 -23.75 -1.30
C ALA A 202 5.08 -22.60 -0.32
N VAL A 203 4.81 -22.78 0.97
CA VAL A 203 5.08 -21.79 2.02
C VAL A 203 6.58 -21.47 2.11
N ARG A 204 7.44 -22.50 2.13
CA ARG A 204 8.90 -22.32 2.17
C ARG A 204 9.44 -21.61 0.94
N ASN A 205 8.95 -21.96 -0.24
CA ASN A 205 9.35 -21.31 -1.49
C ASN A 205 8.93 -19.84 -1.50
N TYR A 206 7.74 -19.53 -0.99
CA TYR A 206 7.29 -18.15 -0.86
C TYR A 206 8.14 -17.35 0.14
N LYS A 207 8.44 -17.91 1.32
CA LYS A 207 9.34 -17.31 2.32
C LYS A 207 10.71 -16.98 1.72
N LYS A 208 11.34 -17.96 1.06
CA LYS A 208 12.62 -17.77 0.34
C LYS A 208 12.54 -16.66 -0.71
N SER A 209 11.44 -16.58 -1.46
CA SER A 209 11.25 -15.54 -2.48
C SER A 209 11.18 -14.13 -1.90
N ILE A 210 10.66 -13.98 -0.68
CA ILE A 210 10.60 -12.69 0.02
C ILE A 210 11.98 -12.34 0.57
N GLU A 211 12.64 -13.27 1.25
CA GLU A 211 14.00 -13.08 1.79
C GLU A 211 15.00 -12.70 0.69
N GLN A 212 14.90 -13.34 -0.48
CA GLN A 212 15.74 -13.01 -1.63
C GLN A 212 15.48 -11.57 -2.13
N ARG A 213 14.21 -11.17 -2.27
CA ARG A 213 13.85 -9.81 -2.69
C ARG A 213 14.35 -8.74 -1.71
N GLU A 214 14.22 -9.00 -0.40
CA GLU A 214 14.73 -8.10 0.63
C GLU A 214 16.26 -7.99 0.60
N LYS A 215 16.96 -9.09 0.36
CA LYS A 215 18.42 -9.10 0.24
C LYS A 215 18.86 -8.29 -0.99
N GLU A 216 18.23 -8.51 -2.13
CA GLU A 216 18.51 -7.76 -3.36
C GLU A 216 18.22 -6.26 -3.19
N GLU A 217 17.17 -5.88 -2.47
CA GLU A 217 16.87 -4.47 -2.18
C GLU A 217 17.91 -3.84 -1.24
N LYS A 218 18.32 -4.55 -0.18
CA LYS A 218 19.38 -4.11 0.72
C LYS A 218 20.72 -3.92 -0.02
N ASP A 219 21.08 -4.87 -0.88
CA ASP A 219 22.31 -4.79 -1.67
C ASP A 219 22.30 -3.60 -2.65
N ARG A 220 21.15 -3.31 -3.28
CA ARG A 220 20.97 -2.13 -4.13
C ARG A 220 21.11 -0.82 -3.36
N LEU A 221 20.50 -0.73 -2.18
CA LEU A 221 20.61 0.47 -1.33
C LEU A 221 22.05 0.69 -0.85
N LEU A 222 22.77 -0.38 -0.53
CA LEU A 222 24.16 -0.33 -0.10
C LEU A 222 25.10 0.10 -1.25
N MET A 223 24.85 -0.35 -2.48
CA MET A 223 25.57 0.14 -3.65
C MET A 223 25.32 1.64 -3.90
N GLN A 224 24.06 2.09 -3.82
CA GLN A 224 23.73 3.51 -3.98
C GLN A 224 24.40 4.39 -2.92
N GLN A 225 24.45 3.95 -1.66
CA GLN A 225 25.17 4.69 -0.62
C GLN A 225 26.68 4.75 -0.89
N LYS A 226 27.28 3.65 -1.34
CA LYS A 226 28.71 3.64 -1.71
C LYS A 226 29.01 4.58 -2.88
N GLU A 227 28.13 4.67 -3.86
CA GLU A 227 28.27 5.62 -4.97
C GLU A 227 28.18 7.07 -4.49
N ILE A 228 27.22 7.40 -3.62
CA ILE A 228 27.08 8.75 -3.05
C ILE A 228 28.32 9.13 -2.24
N VAL A 229 28.84 8.23 -1.40
CA VAL A 229 30.05 8.50 -0.61
C VAL A 229 31.26 8.72 -1.51
N LYS A 230 31.43 7.91 -2.57
CA LYS A 230 32.51 8.12 -3.55
C LYS A 230 32.39 9.46 -4.28
N GLU A 231 31.18 9.86 -4.66
CA GLU A 231 30.95 11.18 -5.27
C GLU A 231 31.24 12.34 -4.31
N GLU A 232 30.91 12.19 -3.02
CA GLU A 232 31.23 13.18 -1.99
C GLU A 232 32.74 13.26 -1.70
N GLU A 233 33.44 12.12 -1.65
CA GLU A 233 34.90 12.07 -1.50
C GLU A 233 35.60 12.75 -2.68
N VAL A 234 35.18 12.46 -3.93
CA VAL A 234 35.74 13.11 -5.12
C VAL A 234 35.47 14.62 -5.13
N LYS A 235 34.33 15.08 -4.61
CA LYS A 235 34.05 16.52 -4.46
C LYS A 235 34.95 17.17 -3.42
N LYS A 236 35.18 16.54 -2.27
CA LYS A 236 36.07 17.07 -1.22
C LYS A 236 37.51 17.21 -1.72
N VAL A 237 38.04 16.19 -2.41
CA VAL A 237 39.39 16.25 -2.98
C VAL A 237 39.52 17.40 -3.99
N LYS A 238 38.50 17.60 -4.85
CA LYS A 238 38.50 18.73 -5.80
C LYS A 238 38.40 20.09 -5.12
N GLU A 239 37.64 20.20 -4.03
CA GLU A 239 37.55 21.44 -3.24
C GLU A 239 38.88 21.74 -2.54
N GLU A 240 39.57 20.73 -2.01
CA GLU A 240 40.90 20.87 -1.40
C GLU A 240 41.97 21.27 -2.44
N GLU A 241 42.00 20.63 -3.62
CA GLU A 241 42.89 21.01 -4.73
C GLU A 241 42.63 22.45 -5.22
N GLU A 242 41.35 22.89 -5.29
CA GLU A 242 41.02 24.26 -5.66
C GLU A 242 41.42 25.31 -4.62
N VAL A 243 41.52 24.94 -3.34
CA VAL A 243 41.98 25.83 -2.27
C VAL A 243 43.51 25.96 -2.32
N GLU A 244 44.23 24.85 -2.51
CA GLU A 244 45.69 24.82 -2.60
C GLU A 244 46.20 25.63 -3.80
N ILE A 245 45.56 25.48 -4.97
CA ILE A 245 45.89 26.28 -6.17
C ILE A 245 45.63 27.78 -5.95
N LYS A 246 44.61 28.16 -5.17
CA LYS A 246 44.31 29.57 -4.85
C LYS A 246 45.33 30.17 -3.87
N GLU A 247 45.85 29.37 -2.94
CA GLU A 247 46.90 29.80 -2.01
C GLU A 247 48.26 29.97 -2.72
N GLU A 248 48.65 29.05 -3.61
CA GLU A 248 49.86 29.20 -4.45
C GLU A 248 49.78 30.42 -5.38
N THR A 249 48.61 30.71 -5.95
CA THR A 249 48.41 31.87 -6.82
C THR A 249 48.49 33.21 -6.05
N GLN A 250 48.19 33.22 -4.75
CA GLN A 250 48.33 34.42 -3.91
C GLN A 250 49.79 34.68 -3.49
N LEU A 251 50.59 33.64 -3.25
CA LEU A 251 52.02 33.76 -2.94
C LEU A 251 52.84 34.31 -4.12
N ILE A 252 52.49 33.95 -5.35
CA ILE A 252 53.15 34.47 -6.56
C ILE A 252 52.81 35.96 -6.80
N ARG A 253 51.63 36.41 -6.37
CA ARG A 253 51.17 37.80 -6.56
C ARG A 253 51.82 38.82 -5.62
N THR A 254 52.49 38.36 -4.56
CA THR A 254 53.28 39.20 -3.64
C THR A 254 54.72 39.47 -4.10
N VAL A 255 55.21 38.82 -5.17
CA VAL A 255 56.62 38.94 -5.63
C VAL A 255 56.79 39.86 -6.86
N GLN A 256 55.71 40.29 -7.51
CA GLN A 256 55.79 41.16 -8.70
C GLN A 256 54.91 42.41 -8.56
N VAL A 257 55.42 43.40 -7.81
CA VAL A 257 55.07 44.81 -8.02
C VAL A 257 56.35 45.64 -7.91
N GLU A 258 57.11 45.73 -9.02
CA GLU A 258 57.80 46.97 -9.36
C GLU A 258 58.14 47.02 -10.86
N LYS A 259 57.78 48.16 -11.47
CA LYS A 259 58.12 48.71 -12.80
C LYS A 259 57.28 48.36 -14.04
N ASP A 260 56.19 49.11 -14.17
CA ASP A 260 56.00 50.24 -15.11
C ASP A 260 56.15 50.10 -16.66
N ILE A 261 55.02 50.43 -17.32
CA ILE A 261 54.78 51.36 -18.47
C ILE A 261 54.34 50.79 -19.88
N ILE A 262 52.99 50.85 -20.13
CA ILE A 262 52.19 51.45 -21.26
C ILE A 262 52.51 51.08 -22.77
N PRO A 263 51.56 51.01 -23.77
CA PRO A 263 50.14 50.56 -23.85
C PRO A 263 49.74 49.78 -25.17
N ASN A 264 48.43 49.47 -25.29
CA ASN A 264 47.63 49.06 -26.49
C ASN A 264 47.86 47.61 -27.00
N TYR A 265 46.85 46.79 -27.32
CA TYR A 265 45.62 47.02 -28.08
C TYR A 265 44.45 46.07 -27.70
N THR A 266 43.24 46.55 -28.03
CA THR A 266 42.01 45.82 -28.46
C THR A 266 41.22 44.92 -27.50
N SER A 267 40.08 45.50 -27.13
CA SER A 267 38.77 44.94 -26.80
C SER A 267 38.40 43.55 -27.34
N VAL A 268 37.95 42.67 -26.44
CA VAL A 268 36.84 41.73 -26.68
C VAL A 268 35.97 41.66 -25.42
N GLN A 269 34.66 41.78 -25.65
CA GLN A 269 33.60 41.96 -24.66
C GLN A 269 33.44 40.76 -23.71
N ASN A 270 33.52 41.04 -22.40
CA ASN A 270 33.07 40.16 -21.33
C ASN A 270 31.61 40.50 -20.96
N SER A 271 30.63 39.72 -21.42
CA SER A 271 29.20 39.92 -21.10
C SER A 271 28.58 38.82 -20.22
N LYS A 272 29.38 38.12 -19.42
CA LYS A 272 28.86 37.06 -18.52
C LYS A 272 29.07 37.28 -17.02
N ARG A 273 29.82 38.30 -16.59
CA ARG A 273 30.09 38.55 -15.15
C ARG A 273 28.98 39.35 -14.45
N ASP A 274 28.27 40.22 -15.16
CA ASP A 274 27.22 41.07 -14.55
C ASP A 274 25.93 40.30 -14.22
N LYS A 275 25.66 39.17 -14.91
CA LYS A 275 24.48 38.34 -14.61
C LYS A 275 24.61 37.54 -13.31
N GLN A 276 25.83 37.19 -12.89
CA GLN A 276 26.06 36.47 -11.63
C GLN A 276 26.06 37.42 -10.41
N MET A 277 26.65 38.62 -10.52
CA MET A 277 26.59 39.61 -9.43
C MET A 277 25.16 40.10 -9.18
N ASN A 278 24.35 40.30 -10.23
CA ASN A 278 22.94 40.68 -10.06
C ASN A 278 22.09 39.58 -9.40
N ARG A 279 22.38 38.29 -9.63
CA ARG A 279 21.69 37.18 -8.95
C ARG A 279 22.07 37.08 -7.48
N LEU A 280 23.33 37.28 -7.13
CA LEU A 280 23.78 37.27 -5.74
C LEU A 280 23.26 38.50 -4.96
N MET A 281 23.17 39.67 -5.59
CA MET A 281 22.52 40.83 -4.97
C MET A 281 21.02 40.63 -4.75
N LEU A 282 20.31 39.98 -5.69
CA LEU A 282 18.89 39.66 -5.52
C LEU A 282 18.68 38.65 -4.38
N ILE A 283 19.52 37.62 -4.26
CA ILE A 283 19.44 36.64 -3.16
C ILE A 283 19.79 37.31 -1.83
N LYS A 284 20.82 38.16 -1.79
CA LYS A 284 21.21 38.87 -0.56
C LYS A 284 20.14 39.87 -0.10
N ASN A 285 19.49 40.57 -1.03
CA ASN A 285 18.37 41.45 -0.73
C ASN A 285 17.11 40.68 -0.33
N TRP A 286 16.87 39.50 -0.92
CA TRP A 286 15.78 38.61 -0.51
C TRP A 286 16.00 38.07 0.90
N ILE A 287 17.22 37.62 1.24
CA ILE A 287 17.58 37.16 2.59
C ILE A 287 17.52 38.30 3.61
N ASN A 288 17.95 39.51 3.26
CA ASN A 288 17.83 40.67 4.15
C ASN A 288 16.36 41.11 4.33
N GLN A 289 15.51 40.99 3.31
CA GLN A 289 14.07 41.19 3.50
C GLN A 289 13.45 40.10 4.39
N ILE A 290 14.02 38.89 4.38
CA ILE A 290 13.61 37.80 5.27
C ILE A 290 13.97 38.08 6.74
N ALA A 291 15.14 38.66 6.99
CA ALA A 291 15.60 38.97 8.34
C ALA A 291 14.82 40.11 9.02
N ILE A 292 14.26 41.04 8.24
CA ILE A 292 13.69 42.30 8.78
C ILE A 292 12.18 42.20 9.11
N LYS A 293 11.42 41.29 8.47
CA LYS A 293 9.97 41.14 8.70
C LYS A 293 9.69 39.84 9.43
N GLY A 294 9.48 39.90 10.74
CA GLY A 294 9.47 38.76 11.68
C GLY A 294 8.60 37.52 11.37
N THR A 295 8.81 36.51 12.22
CA THR A 295 8.47 35.07 12.12
C THR A 295 7.03 34.71 11.69
N ALA A 296 6.05 35.58 11.90
CA ALA A 296 4.63 35.26 11.68
C ALA A 296 4.24 35.13 10.20
N SER A 297 4.84 35.93 9.30
CA SER A 297 4.59 35.86 7.86
C SER A 297 5.21 34.63 7.19
N TYR A 298 6.19 33.97 7.83
CA TYR A 298 6.85 32.78 7.28
C TYR A 298 6.09 31.50 7.54
N ALA A 299 5.37 31.43 8.67
CA ALA A 299 4.54 30.26 8.97
C ALA A 299 3.46 30.08 7.90
N THR A 300 2.81 31.18 7.49
CA THR A 300 1.77 31.13 6.45
C THR A 300 2.32 30.81 5.08
N ILE A 301 3.47 31.37 4.68
CA ILE A 301 4.11 31.05 3.39
C ILE A 301 4.63 29.60 3.36
N LEU A 302 5.20 29.10 4.46
CA LEU A 302 5.64 27.69 4.57
C LEU A 302 4.45 26.73 4.55
N ILE A 303 3.33 27.07 5.19
CA ILE A 303 2.11 26.26 5.16
C ILE A 303 1.52 26.24 3.75
N ILE A 304 1.49 27.38 3.04
CA ILE A 304 1.04 27.45 1.65
C ILE A 304 1.98 26.68 0.72
N ALA A 305 3.29 26.75 0.93
CA ALA A 305 4.27 25.96 0.20
C ALA A 305 4.13 24.46 0.48
N PHE A 306 3.89 24.05 1.73
CA PHE A 306 3.63 22.65 2.10
C PHE A 306 2.31 22.14 1.51
N LEU A 307 1.27 22.97 1.49
CA LEU A 307 -0.01 22.65 0.86
C LEU A 307 0.14 22.48 -0.66
N LEU A 308 0.87 23.39 -1.33
CA LEU A 308 1.16 23.28 -2.77
C LEU A 308 2.02 22.04 -3.08
N VAL A 309 3.01 21.74 -2.24
CA VAL A 309 3.86 20.55 -2.38
C VAL A 309 3.08 19.25 -2.08
N SER A 310 2.12 19.25 -1.15
CA SER A 310 1.21 18.13 -0.92
C SER A 310 0.22 17.94 -2.07
N LEU A 311 -0.24 19.03 -2.69
CA LEU A 311 -1.17 18.96 -3.83
C LEU A 311 -0.49 18.47 -5.12
N LEU A 312 0.81 18.72 -5.29
CA LEU A 312 1.57 18.43 -6.50
C LEU A 312 2.28 17.06 -6.51
N ASN A 313 2.25 16.28 -5.42
CA ASN A 313 3.07 15.08 -5.31
C ASN A 313 2.31 13.74 -5.45
N GLY A 314 2.11 13.34 -6.71
CA GLY A 314 1.96 11.95 -7.15
C GLY A 314 3.28 11.16 -7.24
N GLN A 315 4.42 11.70 -6.76
CA GLN A 315 5.73 11.02 -6.76
C GLN A 315 6.30 10.90 -5.34
N ARG A 316 5.82 9.89 -4.59
CA ARG A 316 6.05 9.73 -3.14
C ARG A 316 7.38 9.12 -2.68
N ARG A 317 8.35 8.79 -3.53
CA ARG A 317 9.55 8.04 -3.06
C ARG A 317 10.86 8.83 -2.89
N ARG A 318 11.02 10.00 -3.50
CA ARG A 318 12.32 10.73 -3.42
C ARG A 318 12.38 11.83 -2.34
N ILE A 319 11.24 12.42 -1.98
CA ILE A 319 11.20 13.54 -1.02
C ILE A 319 11.34 13.05 0.44
N SER A 320 10.90 11.82 0.74
CA SER A 320 11.00 11.21 2.07
C SER A 320 12.43 11.19 2.61
N ILE A 321 13.40 10.87 1.75
CA ILE A 321 14.80 10.68 2.14
C ILE A 321 15.46 12.03 2.50
N VAL A 322 15.16 13.08 1.73
CA VAL A 322 15.69 14.43 1.99
C VAL A 322 15.05 15.02 3.26
N LEU A 323 13.75 14.78 3.47
CA LEU A 323 13.05 15.22 4.68
C LEU A 323 13.52 14.47 5.94
N GLN A 324 13.80 13.17 5.83
CA GLN A 324 14.38 12.39 6.94
C GLN A 324 15.78 12.86 7.31
N SER A 325 16.62 13.21 6.32
CA SER A 325 17.96 13.79 6.55
C SER A 325 17.88 15.16 7.24
N LEU A 326 16.92 16.00 6.85
CA LEU A 326 16.69 17.29 7.52
C LEU A 326 16.15 17.11 8.94
N PHE A 327 15.24 16.15 9.16
CA PHE A 327 14.68 15.87 10.50
C PHE A 327 15.72 15.28 11.45
N THR A 328 16.61 14.42 10.96
CA THR A 328 17.70 13.86 11.78
C THR A 328 18.69 14.96 12.18
N LYS A 329 19.06 15.87 11.26
CA LYS A 329 19.90 17.02 11.62
C LYS A 329 19.20 17.96 12.60
N PHE A 330 17.91 18.21 12.43
CA PHE A 330 17.13 19.05 13.35
C PHE A 330 17.06 18.44 14.76
N PHE A 331 16.81 17.14 14.88
CA PHE A 331 16.85 16.43 16.15
C PHE A 331 18.25 16.41 16.79
N GLN A 332 19.29 16.31 15.97
CA GLN A 332 20.68 16.34 16.44
C GLN A 332 21.06 17.73 16.98
N THR A 333 20.58 18.80 16.35
CA THR A 333 20.76 20.18 16.85
C THR A 333 20.00 20.43 18.15
N ILE A 334 18.77 19.91 18.30
CA ILE A 334 18.02 19.97 19.58
C ILE A 334 18.76 19.19 20.69
N LYS A 335 19.32 18.04 20.35
CA LYS A 335 20.06 17.19 21.30
C LYS A 335 21.41 17.79 21.71
N MET A 336 22.06 18.57 20.85
CA MET A 336 23.27 19.32 21.21
C MET A 336 22.95 20.62 21.98
N GLY A 337 21.81 21.26 21.72
CA GLY A 337 21.38 22.46 22.45
C GLY A 337 20.96 22.19 23.90
N THR A 338 20.66 20.94 24.26
CA THR A 338 20.22 20.55 25.61
C THR A 338 21.37 20.05 26.51
N THR A 339 22.60 19.96 26.01
CA THR A 339 23.76 19.47 26.78
C THR A 339 24.62 20.56 27.41
N VAL A 340 24.26 21.85 27.27
CA VAL A 340 24.97 22.96 27.94
C VAL A 340 23.97 23.87 28.65
N THR A 341 23.26 23.34 29.65
CA THR A 341 22.66 24.17 30.70
C THR A 341 22.53 23.37 32.00
N TYR A 342 23.66 22.95 32.55
CA TYR A 342 23.82 22.77 34.00
C TYR A 342 25.28 23.08 34.35
N MET A 343 25.53 24.36 34.61
CA MET A 343 26.43 24.79 35.68
C MET A 343 25.62 25.69 36.60
#